data_AF-A0A7K2P566-F1
#
_entry.id   AF-A0A7K2P566-F1
#
_cell.length_a   1.000
_cell.length_b   1.000
_cell.length_c   1.000
_cell.angle_alpha   90.00
_cell.angle_beta   90.00
_cell.angle_gamma   90.00
#
_symmetry.space_group_name_H-M   'P 1'
#
loop_
_entity.id
_entity.type
_entity.pdbx_description
1 polymer ?
#
loop_
_entity_poly.entity_id
_entity_poly.type
_entity_poly.pdbx_seq_one_letter_code
_entity_poly.pdbx_strand_id
1 'polypeptide(L)'
;AELLVELGRAAEAVPDLDAHLTEHPWREESWRLLALALYRTGRQADALAVLRRARALLAGRLGIDPGPRLRRLEAGILAQDPDLDPPGEPADAAARLWARATEAYDRTVAAGSRARLESTIGLLRSLAVTGGGGLEAAREHRMTAVQAAEETGDAELTARVIGAYDVPANWTRSDDPALARRLVEAAERTLGALP
;
A
#
# COMPACT_ATOMS: atom_id res chain seq x y z
N ALA A 1 7.84 -19.78 3.90
CA ALA A 1 6.36 -19.83 4.00
C ALA A 1 5.79 -18.79 4.96
N GLU A 2 6.11 -18.82 6.26
CA GLU A 2 5.56 -17.86 7.26
C GLU A 2 5.81 -16.39 6.86
N LEU A 3 7.05 -16.05 6.51
CA LEU A 3 7.41 -14.71 6.00
C LEU A 3 6.63 -14.29 4.75
N LEU A 4 6.25 -15.22 3.87
CA LEU A 4 5.48 -14.88 2.67
C LEU A 4 4.02 -14.55 3.01
N VAL A 5 3.45 -15.23 4.02
CA VAL A 5 2.10 -14.95 4.54
C VAL A 5 2.06 -13.61 5.28
N GLU A 6 3.14 -13.27 6.00
CA GLU A 6 3.29 -11.98 6.67
C GLU A 6 3.50 -10.82 5.69
N LEU A 7 4.23 -11.04 4.59
CA LEU A 7 4.52 -10.03 3.56
C LEU A 7 3.41 -9.87 2.51
N GLY A 8 2.19 -10.37 2.76
CA GLY A 8 1.06 -10.25 1.83
C GLY A 8 1.15 -11.14 0.59
N ARG A 9 2.21 -11.94 0.44
CA ARG A 9 2.45 -12.89 -0.66
C ARG A 9 1.87 -14.27 -0.36
N ALA A 10 0.66 -14.28 0.22
CA ALA A 10 0.01 -15.48 0.72
C ALA A 10 -0.22 -16.54 -0.37
N ALA A 11 -0.52 -16.13 -1.60
CA ALA A 11 -0.76 -17.05 -2.72
C ALA A 11 0.45 -17.92 -3.05
N GLU A 12 1.66 -17.37 -2.94
CA GLU A 12 2.91 -18.08 -3.23
C GLU A 12 3.29 -19.09 -2.14
N ALA A 13 2.77 -18.90 -0.92
CA ALA A 13 3.03 -19.80 0.19
C ALA A 13 2.16 -21.07 0.18
N VAL A 14 1.04 -21.08 -0.55
CA VAL A 14 0.03 -22.16 -0.50
C VAL A 14 0.60 -23.52 -0.92
N PRO A 15 1.31 -23.67 -2.07
CA PRO A 15 1.83 -24.97 -2.49
C PRO A 15 2.86 -25.55 -1.51
N ASP A 16 3.77 -24.70 -1.01
CA ASP A 16 4.80 -25.10 -0.04
C ASP A 16 4.20 -25.51 1.30
N LEU A 17 3.15 -24.82 1.76
CA LEU A 17 2.46 -25.13 3.00
C LEU A 17 1.66 -26.44 2.91
N ASP A 18 1.05 -26.73 1.76
CA ASP A 18 0.32 -27.98 1.54
C ASP A 18 1.26 -29.20 1.49
N ALA A 19 2.41 -29.06 0.82
CA ALA A 19 3.46 -30.05 0.82
C ALA A 19 4.00 -30.30 2.24
N HIS A 20 4.33 -29.23 2.98
CA HIS A 20 4.84 -29.34 4.35
C HIS A 20 3.83 -29.97 5.32
N LEU A 21 2.53 -29.70 5.13
CA LEU A 21 1.46 -30.32 5.92
C LEU A 21 1.34 -31.82 5.69
N THR A 22 1.62 -32.28 4.47
CA THR A 22 1.64 -33.70 4.15
C THR A 22 2.76 -34.43 4.90
N GLU A 23 3.92 -33.79 5.02
CA GLU A 23 5.08 -34.34 5.72
C GLU A 23 5.00 -34.22 7.26
N HIS A 24 4.36 -33.15 7.75
CA HIS A 24 4.30 -32.82 9.18
C HIS A 24 2.88 -32.49 9.66
N PRO A 25 1.94 -33.44 9.60
CA PRO A 25 0.52 -33.18 9.83
C PRO A 25 0.18 -32.84 11.30
N TRP A 26 1.12 -33.04 12.23
CA TRP A 26 0.95 -32.74 13.66
C TRP A 26 1.30 -31.29 14.03
N ARG A 27 1.83 -30.51 13.10
CA ARG A 27 2.18 -29.09 13.34
C ARG A 27 0.97 -28.21 13.11
N GLU A 28 0.26 -27.87 14.18
CA GLU A 28 -0.89 -26.95 14.15
C GLU A 28 -0.58 -25.61 13.48
N GLU A 29 0.67 -25.13 13.58
CA GLU A 29 1.08 -23.87 12.96
C GLU A 29 1.05 -23.93 11.43
N SER A 30 1.38 -25.09 10.83
CA SER A 30 1.30 -25.28 9.39
C SER A 30 -0.16 -25.25 8.90
N TRP A 31 -1.08 -25.84 9.67
CA TRP A 31 -2.51 -25.76 9.40
C TRP A 31 -3.02 -24.31 9.50
N ARG A 32 -2.54 -23.58 10.51
CA ARG A 32 -2.89 -22.18 10.73
C ARG A 32 -2.42 -21.31 9.57
N LEU A 33 -1.17 -21.45 9.14
CA LEU A 33 -0.58 -20.67 8.06
C LEU A 33 -1.26 -20.96 6.71
N LEU A 34 -1.56 -22.23 6.40
CA LEU A 34 -2.28 -22.57 5.17
C LEU A 34 -3.70 -21.97 5.17
N ALA A 35 -4.45 -22.13 6.26
CA ALA A 35 -5.79 -21.58 6.37
C ALA A 35 -5.79 -20.05 6.26
N LEU A 36 -4.84 -19.37 6.93
CA LEU A 36 -4.69 -17.91 6.84
C LEU A 36 -4.33 -17.46 5.42
N ALA A 37 -3.43 -18.18 4.73
CA ALA A 37 -3.06 -17.86 3.36
C ALA A 37 -4.24 -18.01 2.37
N LEU A 38 -5.03 -19.07 2.52
CA LEU A 38 -6.25 -19.29 1.74
C LEU A 38 -7.30 -18.20 2.02
N TYR A 39 -7.48 -17.82 3.29
CA TYR A 39 -8.40 -16.74 3.65
C TYR A 39 -8.00 -15.41 3.02
N ARG A 40 -6.73 -15.00 3.16
CA ARG A 40 -6.20 -13.73 2.61
C ARG A 40 -6.18 -13.67 1.07
N THR A 41 -6.35 -14.80 0.40
CA THR A 41 -6.47 -14.89 -1.07
C THR A 41 -7.92 -15.00 -1.54
N GLY A 42 -8.90 -14.73 -0.65
CA GLY A 42 -10.33 -14.76 -0.97
C GLY A 42 -10.96 -16.16 -0.96
N ARG A 43 -10.21 -17.19 -0.55
CA ARG A 43 -10.66 -18.59 -0.56
C ARG A 43 -11.15 -19.02 0.83
N GLN A 44 -12.11 -18.28 1.38
CA GLN A 44 -12.65 -18.50 2.74
C GLN A 44 -13.17 -19.94 2.95
N ALA A 45 -13.90 -20.49 1.98
CA ALA A 45 -14.44 -21.86 2.06
C ALA A 45 -13.33 -22.91 2.18
N ASP A 46 -12.24 -22.74 1.45
CA ASP A 46 -11.07 -23.63 1.48
C ASP A 46 -10.32 -23.51 2.80
N ALA A 47 -10.16 -22.30 3.33
CA ALA A 47 -9.57 -22.07 4.65
C ALA A 47 -10.34 -22.82 5.75
N LEU A 48 -11.68 -22.74 5.74
CA LEU A 48 -12.53 -23.46 6.68
C LEU A 48 -12.49 -24.99 6.46
N ALA A 49 -12.29 -25.45 5.23
CA ALA A 49 -12.11 -26.88 4.94
C ALA A 49 -10.80 -27.42 5.52
N VAL A 50 -9.72 -26.67 5.40
CA VAL A 50 -8.41 -26.99 5.99
C VAL A 50 -8.51 -27.10 7.52
N LEU A 51 -9.19 -26.16 8.18
CA LEU A 51 -9.38 -26.17 9.64
C LEU A 51 -10.24 -27.36 10.11
N ARG A 52 -11.30 -27.71 9.36
CA ARG A 52 -12.10 -28.92 9.62
C ARG A 52 -11.28 -30.20 9.50
N ARG A 53 -10.41 -30.29 8.49
CA ARG A 53 -9.49 -31.42 8.32
C ARG A 53 -8.50 -31.53 9.48
N ALA A 54 -7.93 -30.42 9.91
CA ALA A 54 -7.02 -30.38 11.07
C ALA A 54 -7.72 -30.90 12.33
N ARG A 55 -8.94 -30.43 12.63
CA ARG A 55 -9.74 -30.90 13.78
C ARG A 55 -10.00 -32.40 13.71
N ALA A 56 -10.45 -32.90 12.56
CA ALA A 56 -10.74 -34.33 12.40
C ALA A 56 -9.49 -35.20 12.60
N LEU A 57 -8.33 -34.74 12.12
CA LEU A 57 -7.06 -35.44 12.30
C LEU A 57 -6.63 -35.46 13.78
N LEU A 58 -6.62 -34.31 14.46
CA LEU A 58 -6.21 -34.19 15.85
C LEU A 58 -7.11 -35.01 16.78
N ALA A 59 -8.42 -34.89 16.61
CA ALA A 59 -9.39 -35.66 17.38
C ALA A 59 -9.28 -37.17 17.07
N GLY A 60 -9.20 -37.54 15.80
CA GLY A 60 -9.20 -38.95 15.38
C GLY A 60 -7.91 -39.70 15.68
N ARG A 61 -6.77 -39.02 15.78
CA ARG A 61 -5.45 -39.67 15.95
C ARG A 61 -4.82 -39.42 17.31
N LEU A 62 -5.06 -38.26 17.92
CA LEU A 62 -4.47 -37.89 19.20
C LEU A 62 -5.53 -37.76 20.31
N GLY A 63 -6.82 -37.74 19.97
CA GLY A 63 -7.90 -37.56 20.96
C GLY A 63 -7.92 -36.16 21.56
N ILE A 64 -7.31 -35.18 20.90
CA ILE A 64 -7.21 -33.80 21.38
C ILE A 64 -7.98 -32.83 20.49
N ASP A 65 -8.45 -31.75 21.10
CA ASP A 65 -9.03 -30.62 20.38
C ASP A 65 -7.95 -29.69 19.81
N PRO A 66 -8.26 -28.91 18.76
CA PRO A 66 -7.36 -27.90 18.24
C PRO A 66 -6.97 -26.86 19.30
N GLY A 67 -5.71 -26.45 19.27
CA GLY A 67 -5.19 -25.43 20.16
C GLY A 67 -5.85 -24.05 19.98
N PRO A 68 -5.64 -23.13 20.92
CA PRO A 68 -6.31 -21.83 20.96
C PRO A 68 -6.01 -20.97 19.72
N ARG A 69 -4.84 -21.10 19.10
CA ARG A 69 -4.48 -20.34 17.89
C ARG A 69 -5.33 -20.75 16.68
N LEU A 70 -5.54 -22.06 16.45
CA LEU A 70 -6.41 -22.56 15.37
C LEU A 70 -7.87 -22.19 15.61
N ARG A 71 -8.35 -22.35 16.85
CA ARG A 71 -9.73 -21.97 17.21
C ARG A 71 -10.00 -20.47 17.03
N ARG A 72 -9.06 -19.60 17.42
CA ARG A 72 -9.19 -18.15 17.21
C ARG A 72 -9.21 -17.81 15.73
N LEU A 73 -8.37 -18.44 14.92
CA LEU A 73 -8.37 -18.23 13.48
C LEU A 73 -9.71 -18.65 12.85
N GLU A 74 -10.26 -19.81 13.20
CA GLU A 74 -11.57 -20.25 12.70
C GLU A 74 -12.69 -19.27 13.07
N ALA A 75 -12.71 -18.81 14.32
CA ALA A 75 -13.69 -17.83 14.78
C ALA A 75 -13.56 -16.49 14.03
N GLY A 76 -12.33 -15.99 13.85
CA GLY A 76 -12.07 -14.77 13.10
C GLY A 76 -12.45 -14.89 11.63
N ILE A 77 -12.18 -16.03 10.98
CA ILE A 77 -12.58 -16.29 9.59
C ILE A 77 -14.11 -16.31 9.44
N LEU A 78 -14.82 -16.90 10.41
CA LEU A 78 -16.29 -16.92 10.41
C LEU A 78 -16.88 -15.53 10.65
N ALA A 79 -16.22 -14.71 11.46
CA ALA A 79 -16.60 -13.33 11.76
C ALA A 79 -16.13 -12.31 10.72
N GLN A 80 -15.32 -12.73 9.74
CA GLN A 80 -14.62 -11.84 8.80
C GLN A 80 -13.85 -10.73 9.52
N ASP A 81 -13.09 -11.12 10.55
CA ASP A 81 -12.35 -10.22 11.40
C ASP A 81 -11.30 -9.42 10.58
N PRO A 82 -11.36 -8.07 10.57
CA PRO A 82 -10.40 -7.22 9.86
C PRO A 82 -8.94 -7.45 10.28
N ASP A 83 -8.69 -7.92 11.49
CA ASP A 83 -7.33 -8.23 11.95
C ASP A 83 -6.69 -9.41 11.19
N LEU A 84 -7.49 -10.20 10.47
CA LEU A 84 -7.00 -11.30 9.63
C LEU A 84 -6.63 -10.87 8.22
N ASP A 85 -6.99 -9.65 7.81
CA ASP A 85 -6.63 -9.12 6.50
C ASP A 85 -5.11 -9.04 6.36
N PRO A 86 -4.57 -9.11 5.13
CA PRO A 86 -3.15 -8.87 4.94
C PRO A 86 -2.80 -7.49 5.53
N PRO A 87 -1.66 -7.35 6.24
CA PRO A 87 -1.18 -6.02 6.57
C PRO A 87 -1.12 -5.25 5.25
N GLY A 88 -1.87 -4.13 5.17
CA GLY A 88 -1.93 -3.32 3.95
C GLY A 88 -0.52 -3.00 3.47
N GLU A 89 -0.34 -2.87 2.15
CA GLU A 89 0.98 -2.70 1.56
C GLU A 89 1.79 -1.62 2.29
N PRO A 90 3.12 -1.70 2.32
CA PRO A 90 3.97 -0.61 2.81
C PRO A 90 3.58 0.75 2.19
N ALA A 91 3.04 0.72 0.97
CA ALA A 91 2.43 1.86 0.28
C ALA A 91 1.26 2.48 1.06
N ASP A 92 0.38 1.70 1.67
CA ASP A 92 -0.73 2.18 2.51
C ASP A 92 -0.22 2.75 3.84
N ALA A 93 0.80 2.13 4.42
CA ALA A 93 1.43 2.64 5.64
C ALA A 93 2.13 3.98 5.37
N ALA A 94 2.83 4.09 4.24
CA ALA A 94 3.39 5.34 3.76
C ALA A 94 2.27 6.35 3.50
N ALA A 95 1.21 6.01 2.76
CA ALA A 95 0.08 6.90 2.46
C ALA A 95 -0.61 7.43 3.73
N ARG A 96 -0.78 6.59 4.75
CA ARG A 96 -1.30 7.02 6.07
C ARG A 96 -0.35 7.96 6.80
N LEU A 97 0.95 7.68 6.74
CA LEU A 97 1.97 8.58 7.30
C LEU A 97 2.00 9.92 6.55
N TRP A 98 1.81 9.89 5.24
CA TRP A 98 1.66 11.05 4.37
C TRP A 98 0.44 11.88 4.73
N ALA A 99 -0.74 11.26 4.86
CA ALA A 99 -1.96 11.96 5.25
C ALA A 99 -1.79 12.67 6.61
N ARG A 100 -1.22 11.98 7.59
CA ARG A 100 -0.94 12.57 8.92
C ARG A 100 0.11 13.67 8.89
N ALA A 101 1.15 13.51 8.07
CA ALA A 101 2.19 14.53 7.89
C ALA A 101 1.58 15.78 7.25
N THR A 102 0.77 15.62 6.20
CA THR A 102 0.03 16.72 5.56
C THR A 102 -0.93 17.39 6.54
N GLU A 103 -1.73 16.65 7.31
CA GLU A 103 -2.64 17.24 8.31
C GLU A 103 -1.91 17.97 9.46
N ALA A 104 -0.76 17.44 9.91
CA ALA A 104 0.07 18.12 10.91
C ALA A 104 0.73 19.38 10.33
N TYR A 105 1.14 19.32 9.06
CA TYR A 105 1.69 20.43 8.32
C TYR A 105 0.65 21.54 8.09
N ASP A 106 -0.55 21.18 7.65
CA ASP A 106 -1.69 22.07 7.40
C ASP A 106 -2.12 22.84 8.65
N ARG A 107 -1.99 22.22 9.83
CA ARG A 107 -2.27 22.85 11.12
C ARG A 107 -1.18 23.82 11.58
N THR A 108 0.06 23.64 11.14
CA THR A 108 1.21 24.38 11.67
C THR A 108 1.70 25.48 10.74
N VAL A 109 1.43 25.38 9.44
CA VAL A 109 1.94 26.31 8.44
C VAL A 109 0.79 26.91 7.64
N ALA A 110 0.67 28.24 7.71
CA ALA A 110 -0.34 29.00 6.96
C ALA A 110 -0.35 28.61 5.47
N ALA A 111 -1.55 28.52 4.89
CA ALA A 111 -1.73 28.29 3.47
C ALA A 111 -0.92 29.32 2.66
N GLY A 112 -0.20 28.85 1.63
CA GLY A 112 0.62 29.70 0.76
C GLY A 112 2.05 30.01 1.23
N SER A 113 2.51 29.44 2.36
CA SER A 113 3.92 29.62 2.77
C SER A 113 4.88 28.96 1.77
N ARG A 114 5.89 29.70 1.33
CA ARG A 114 6.93 29.18 0.43
C ARG A 114 7.62 27.92 0.95
N ALA A 115 7.87 27.86 2.25
CA ALA A 115 8.50 26.71 2.91
C ALA A 115 7.63 25.43 2.83
N ARG A 116 6.30 25.59 2.69
CA ARG A 116 5.34 24.50 2.45
C ARG A 116 5.54 23.86 1.11
N LEU A 117 5.50 24.68 0.07
CA LEU A 117 5.64 24.20 -1.29
C LEU A 117 7.00 23.52 -1.48
N GLU A 118 8.08 24.13 -0.99
CA GLU A 118 9.43 23.56 -1.06
C GLU A 118 9.56 22.21 -0.33
N SER A 119 8.95 22.07 0.87
CA SER A 119 8.97 20.81 1.62
C SER A 119 8.12 19.73 0.95
N THR A 120 6.92 20.05 0.51
CA THR A 120 6.00 19.14 -0.20
C THR A 120 6.65 18.59 -1.48
N ILE A 121 7.39 19.42 -2.21
CA ILE A 121 8.10 19.01 -3.43
C ILE A 121 9.19 17.97 -3.15
N GLY A 122 10.07 18.21 -2.16
CA GLY A 122 11.16 17.29 -1.83
C GLY A 122 10.65 15.90 -1.41
N LEU A 123 9.51 15.91 -0.75
CA LEU A 123 8.78 14.73 -0.31
C LEU A 123 8.12 13.97 -1.48
N LEU A 124 7.43 14.67 -2.39
CA LEU A 124 6.79 14.06 -3.55
C LEU A 124 7.81 13.48 -4.56
N ARG A 125 8.99 14.10 -4.67
CA ARG A 125 10.12 13.50 -5.41
C ARG A 125 10.55 12.16 -4.81
N SER A 126 10.61 12.08 -3.49
CA SER A 126 11.03 10.86 -2.79
C SER A 126 10.00 9.73 -2.96
N LEU A 127 8.71 10.05 -3.04
CA LEU A 127 7.64 9.09 -3.37
C LEU A 127 7.72 8.60 -4.82
N ALA A 128 7.98 9.48 -5.79
CA ALA A 128 7.99 9.12 -7.20
C ALA A 128 9.02 8.03 -7.55
N VAL A 129 10.08 7.89 -6.74
CA VAL A 129 11.15 6.89 -6.96
C VAL A 129 10.90 5.55 -6.26
N THR A 130 9.85 5.40 -5.46
CA THR A 130 9.58 4.14 -4.74
C THR A 130 8.91 3.06 -5.61
N GLY A 131 8.42 3.41 -6.80
CA GLY A 131 7.64 2.50 -7.66
C GLY A 131 6.28 2.13 -7.08
N GLY A 132 5.50 1.35 -7.81
CA GLY A 132 4.10 1.03 -7.47
C GLY A 132 3.24 2.28 -7.33
N GLY A 133 2.20 2.22 -6.48
CA GLY A 133 1.24 3.33 -6.26
C GLY A 133 1.86 4.64 -5.75
N GLY A 134 3.14 4.65 -5.38
CA GLY A 134 3.87 5.87 -5.04
C GLY A 134 4.03 6.84 -6.21
N LEU A 135 4.12 6.34 -7.45
CA LEU A 135 4.19 7.18 -8.64
C LEU A 135 2.86 7.85 -8.94
N GLU A 136 1.75 7.10 -8.87
CA GLU A 136 0.39 7.63 -9.02
C GLU A 136 0.10 8.69 -7.96
N ALA A 137 0.37 8.41 -6.68
CA ALA A 137 0.18 9.37 -5.60
C ALA A 137 1.04 10.64 -5.79
N ALA A 138 2.29 10.50 -6.23
CA ALA A 138 3.15 11.65 -6.51
C ALA A 138 2.64 12.49 -7.70
N ARG A 139 2.04 11.86 -8.72
CA ARG A 139 1.43 12.55 -9.87
C ARG A 139 0.19 13.35 -9.46
N GLU A 140 -0.69 12.79 -8.65
CA GLU A 140 -1.90 13.48 -8.18
C GLU A 140 -1.55 14.70 -7.32
N HIS A 141 -0.69 14.52 -6.33
CA HIS A 141 -0.29 15.60 -5.43
C HIS A 141 0.53 16.70 -6.11
N ARG A 142 1.22 16.39 -7.22
CA ARG A 142 1.95 17.39 -8.02
C ARG A 142 1.03 18.51 -8.50
N MET A 143 -0.14 18.18 -9.05
CA MET A 143 -1.04 19.21 -9.57
C MET A 143 -1.60 20.10 -8.46
N THR A 144 -1.88 19.53 -7.29
CA THR A 144 -2.30 20.30 -6.12
C THR A 144 -1.21 21.28 -5.69
N ALA A 145 0.07 20.86 -5.72
CA ALA A 145 1.19 21.74 -5.41
C ALA A 145 1.40 22.85 -6.45
N VAL A 146 1.24 22.55 -7.75
CA VAL A 146 1.32 23.55 -8.83
C VAL A 146 0.22 24.59 -8.69
N GLN A 147 -1.02 24.15 -8.46
CA GLN A 147 -2.15 25.07 -8.28
C GLN A 147 -1.96 25.97 -7.06
N ALA A 148 -1.52 25.40 -5.93
CA ALA A 148 -1.22 26.17 -4.73
C ALA A 148 -0.07 27.17 -4.94
N ALA A 149 0.89 26.87 -5.80
CA ALA A 149 1.95 27.81 -6.18
C ALA A 149 1.43 28.93 -7.08
N GLU A 150 0.59 28.63 -8.08
CA GLU A 150 -0.06 29.63 -8.93
C GLU A 150 -0.88 30.63 -8.08
N GLU A 151 -1.58 30.14 -7.05
CA GLU A 151 -2.37 30.97 -6.12
C GLU A 151 -1.51 31.96 -5.29
N THR A 152 -0.20 31.74 -5.17
CA THR A 152 0.71 32.70 -4.49
C THR A 152 1.06 33.91 -5.35
N GLY A 153 0.89 33.82 -6.68
CA GLY A 153 1.34 34.84 -7.63
C GLY A 153 2.86 34.93 -7.82
N ASP A 154 3.65 34.07 -7.19
CA ASP A 154 5.11 34.01 -7.37
C ASP A 154 5.45 33.07 -8.55
N ALA A 155 5.72 33.67 -9.71
CA ALA A 155 6.06 32.93 -10.93
C ALA A 155 7.36 32.13 -10.79
N GLU A 156 8.34 32.62 -10.02
CA GLU A 156 9.61 31.95 -9.81
C GLU A 156 9.46 30.72 -8.91
N LEU A 157 8.62 30.82 -7.89
CA LEU A 157 8.23 29.69 -7.06
C LEU A 157 7.45 28.65 -7.86
N THR A 158 6.49 29.09 -8.66
CA THR A 158 5.69 28.21 -9.52
C THR A 158 6.58 27.45 -10.51
N ALA A 159 7.54 28.12 -11.13
CA ALA A 159 8.52 27.50 -12.04
C ALA A 159 9.37 26.44 -11.33
N ARG A 160 9.81 26.71 -10.10
CA ARG A 160 10.54 25.73 -9.28
C ARG A 160 9.67 24.52 -8.92
N VAL A 161 8.40 24.72 -8.59
CA VAL A 161 7.46 23.62 -8.28
C VAL A 161 7.28 22.71 -9.49
N ILE A 162 7.09 23.29 -10.67
CA ILE A 162 6.95 22.56 -11.93
C ILE A 162 8.24 21.79 -12.26
N GLY A 163 9.39 22.46 -12.20
CA GLY A 163 10.69 21.88 -12.58
C GLY A 163 11.28 20.89 -11.56
N ALA A 164 10.81 20.88 -10.31
CA ALA A 164 11.39 20.02 -9.29
C ALA A 164 11.05 18.52 -9.46
N TYR A 165 10.18 18.18 -10.41
CA TYR A 165 9.86 16.81 -10.78
C TYR A 165 10.70 16.34 -11.97
N ASP A 166 12.02 16.38 -11.83
CA ASP A 166 12.94 15.66 -12.70
C ASP A 166 12.87 14.17 -12.37
N VAL A 167 11.81 13.50 -12.81
CA VAL A 167 11.86 12.05 -12.94
C VAL A 167 12.34 11.79 -14.37
N PRO A 168 13.58 11.30 -14.58
CA PRO A 168 14.04 10.90 -15.90
C PRO A 168 13.26 9.65 -16.29
N ALA A 169 12.14 9.88 -16.95
CA ALA A 169 11.25 8.83 -17.37
C ALA A 169 11.36 8.80 -18.90
N ASN A 170 12.22 7.91 -19.41
CA ASN A 170 12.09 7.41 -20.77
C ASN A 170 10.67 6.81 -20.86
N TRP A 171 9.75 7.54 -21.46
CA TRP A 171 8.40 7.06 -21.76
C TRP A 171 8.11 7.47 -23.20
N THR A 172 7.92 6.48 -24.06
CA THR A 172 7.54 6.67 -25.46
C THR A 172 6.06 7.09 -25.59
N ARG A 173 5.29 7.09 -24.49
CA ARG A 173 3.86 7.40 -24.47
C ARG A 173 3.43 7.95 -23.10
N SER A 174 2.54 8.94 -23.10
CA SER A 174 1.96 9.51 -21.87
C SER A 174 0.83 8.63 -21.33
N ASP A 175 0.94 8.22 -20.06
CA ASP A 175 -0.11 7.44 -19.36
C ASP A 175 -1.37 8.26 -19.06
N ASP A 176 -1.21 9.58 -18.91
CA ASP A 176 -2.29 10.51 -18.62
C ASP A 176 -2.14 11.80 -19.47
N PRO A 177 -2.72 11.80 -20.69
CA PRO A 177 -2.64 12.95 -21.59
C PRO A 177 -3.35 14.20 -21.05
N ALA A 178 -4.36 14.05 -20.20
CA ALA A 178 -5.11 15.16 -19.65
C ALA A 178 -4.31 15.90 -18.57
N LEU A 179 -3.71 15.14 -17.66
CA LEU A 179 -2.81 15.68 -16.64
C LEU A 179 -1.58 16.33 -17.27
N ALA A 180 -0.97 15.67 -18.27
CA ALA A 180 0.18 16.21 -18.99
C ALA A 180 -0.15 17.57 -19.64
N ARG A 181 -1.31 17.68 -20.30
CA ARG A 181 -1.76 18.93 -20.90
C ARG A 181 -1.96 20.04 -19.86
N ARG A 182 -2.60 19.75 -18.72
CA ARG A 182 -2.76 20.72 -17.63
C ARG A 182 -1.42 21.23 -17.09
N LEU A 183 -0.44 20.34 -16.96
CA LEU A 183 0.89 20.70 -16.50
C LEU A 183 1.62 21.58 -17.52
N VAL A 184 1.52 21.26 -18.82
CA VAL A 184 2.07 22.08 -19.91
C VAL A 184 1.42 23.47 -19.92
N GLU A 185 0.10 23.56 -19.83
CA GLU A 185 -0.62 24.83 -19.78
C GLU A 185 -0.18 25.70 -18.58
N ALA A 186 0.05 25.08 -17.41
CA ALA A 186 0.59 25.79 -16.24
C ALA A 186 2.03 26.25 -16.45
N ALA A 187 2.87 25.42 -17.08
CA ALA A 187 4.24 25.78 -17.42
C ALA A 187 4.30 26.95 -18.42
N GLU A 188 3.46 26.94 -19.46
CA GLU A 188 3.36 28.03 -20.45
C GLU A 188 2.93 29.34 -19.80
N ARG A 189 1.90 29.31 -18.93
CA ARG A 189 1.48 30.50 -18.16
C ARG A 189 2.60 31.03 -17.29
N THR A 190 3.29 30.15 -16.58
CA THR A 190 4.39 30.51 -15.68
C THR A 190 5.55 31.13 -16.44
N LEU A 191 5.96 30.53 -17.57
CA LEU A 191 7.01 31.04 -18.44
C LEU A 191 6.69 32.45 -18.97
N GLY A 192 5.42 32.72 -19.29
CA GLY A 192 4.99 34.06 -19.71
C GLY A 192 5.03 35.13 -18.61
N ALA A 193 5.11 34.72 -17.33
CA ALA A 193 5.13 35.61 -16.17
C ALA A 193 6.54 35.75 -15.53
N LEU A 194 7.52 34.97 -15.98
CA LEU A 194 8.91 35.10 -15.54
C LEU A 194 9.60 36.30 -16.21
N PRO A 195 10.56 36.96 -15.52
CA PRO A 195 11.31 38.10 -16.06
C PRO A 195 12.30 37.73 -17.16
#